data_AF-Q570W6-F1
#
_entry.id   AF-Q570W6-F1
#
_cell.length_a   1.000
_cell.length_b   1.000
_cell.length_c   1.000
_cell.angle_alpha   90.00
_cell.angle_beta   90.00
_cell.angle_gamma   90.00
#
_symmetry.space_group_name_H-M   'P 1'
#
loop_
_entity.id
_entity.type
_entity.pdbx_description
1 polymer ?
#
loop_
_entity_poly.entity_id
_entity_poly.type
_entity_poly.pdbx_seq_one_letter_code
_entity_poly.pdbx_strand_id
1 'polypeptide(L)'
;MDQEEEEIEIPNYFICPISLEIMKDPVTTVSGITYDRQNIVKWLEKVPSCPVTKQPLPLDSDLTPNHMLRRLIQHWCVENETRGVVRISTPRVPPGKLNVVEEIKNLKKFGQEGTSPVISNYAVCF
;
A
#
# COMPACT_ATOMS: atom_id res chain seq x y z
N MET A 1 -9.98 -30.30 32.75
CA MET A 1 -8.91 -29.41 32.28
C MET A 1 -9.47 -28.76 31.04
N ASP A 2 -10.17 -27.65 31.26
CA ASP A 2 -10.72 -26.85 30.18
C ASP A 2 -9.53 -26.24 29.45
N GLN A 3 -9.32 -26.66 28.20
CA GLN A 3 -8.34 -26.05 27.33
C GLN A 3 -8.92 -24.70 26.96
N GLU A 4 -8.46 -23.63 27.63
CA GLU A 4 -8.69 -22.27 27.16
C GLU A 4 -8.08 -22.18 25.76
N GLU A 5 -8.95 -22.13 24.73
CA GLU A 5 -8.54 -21.74 23.39
C GLU A 5 -7.97 -20.32 23.51
N GLU A 6 -6.64 -20.19 23.53
CA GLU A 6 -5.97 -18.89 23.51
C GLU A 6 -6.35 -18.16 22.22
N GLU A 7 -7.39 -17.34 22.31
CA GLU A 7 -7.87 -16.48 21.25
C GLU A 7 -6.70 -15.65 20.70
N ILE A 8 -6.47 -15.73 19.41
CA ILE A 8 -5.37 -15.03 18.76
C ILE A 8 -5.76 -13.57 18.65
N GLU A 9 -5.15 -12.71 19.45
CA GLU A 9 -5.33 -11.28 19.31
C GLU A 9 -4.66 -10.80 18.01
N ILE A 10 -5.47 -10.32 17.07
CA ILE A 10 -4.99 -9.73 15.82
C ILE A 10 -4.52 -8.29 16.13
N PRO A 11 -3.27 -7.92 15.82
CA PRO A 11 -2.82 -6.56 16.02
C PRO A 11 -3.68 -5.55 15.24
N ASN A 12 -4.18 -4.53 15.93
CA ASN A 12 -5.11 -3.53 15.36
C ASN A 12 -4.59 -2.83 14.10
N TYR A 13 -3.26 -2.66 13.96
CA TYR A 13 -2.63 -2.04 12.79
C TYR A 13 -2.64 -2.92 11.54
N PHE A 14 -3.07 -4.19 11.64
CA PHE A 14 -3.35 -5.06 10.49
C PHE A 14 -4.77 -4.93 9.95
N ILE A 15 -5.66 -4.31 10.73
CA ILE A 15 -7.09 -4.25 10.43
C ILE A 15 -7.41 -3.04 9.56
N CYS A 16 -8.16 -3.27 8.48
CA CYS A 16 -8.67 -2.23 7.61
C CYS A 16 -9.72 -1.40 8.36
N PRO A 17 -9.59 -0.06 8.44
CA PRO A 17 -10.56 0.78 9.13
C PRO A 17 -11.97 0.81 8.50
N ILE A 18 -12.13 0.31 7.26
CA ILE A 18 -13.42 0.24 6.56
C ILE A 18 -14.09 -1.11 6.76
N SER A 19 -13.38 -2.21 6.45
CA SER A 19 -13.97 -3.56 6.51
C SER A 19 -13.89 -4.20 7.89
N LEU A 20 -13.04 -3.68 8.78
CA LEU A 20 -12.74 -4.27 10.08
C LEU A 20 -12.15 -5.70 9.99
N GLU A 21 -11.55 -6.01 8.85
CA GLU A 21 -10.86 -7.29 8.58
C GLU A 21 -9.37 -7.04 8.34
N ILE A 22 -8.55 -8.10 8.45
CA ILE A 22 -7.12 -8.04 8.10
C ILE A 22 -6.95 -7.58 6.64
N MET A 23 -6.10 -6.57 6.44
CA MET A 23 -5.78 -6.04 5.12
C MET A 23 -5.05 -7.08 4.26
N LYS A 24 -5.56 -7.32 3.05
CA LYS A 24 -4.93 -8.24 2.07
C LYS A 24 -3.98 -7.47 1.15
N ASP A 25 -4.37 -6.26 0.77
CA ASP A 25 -3.54 -5.35 -0.01
C ASP A 25 -3.50 -3.96 0.62
N PRO A 26 -2.66 -3.74 1.65
CA PRO A 26 -2.61 -2.48 2.38
C PRO A 26 -2.08 -1.36 1.48
N VAL A 27 -2.85 -0.28 1.38
CA VAL A 27 -2.51 0.95 0.65
C VAL A 27 -2.69 2.17 1.54
N THR A 28 -1.70 3.05 1.52
CA THR A 28 -1.68 4.29 2.29
C THR A 28 -2.15 5.45 1.42
N THR A 29 -3.11 6.19 1.95
CA THR A 29 -3.64 7.42 1.35
C THR A 29 -2.76 8.62 1.71
N VAL A 30 -2.95 9.75 1.03
CA VAL A 30 -2.22 11.01 1.33
C VAL A 30 -2.48 11.54 2.74
N SER A 31 -3.53 11.09 3.41
CA SER A 31 -3.78 11.40 4.83
C SER A 31 -2.91 10.57 5.80
N GLY A 32 -2.08 9.66 5.28
CA GLY A 32 -1.24 8.76 6.06
C GLY A 32 -1.96 7.51 6.57
N ILE A 33 -3.26 7.36 6.30
CA ILE A 33 -4.04 6.22 6.78
C ILE A 33 -3.99 5.09 5.76
N THR A 34 -3.82 3.87 6.27
CA THR A 34 -3.74 2.65 5.47
C THR A 34 -5.06 1.88 5.51
N TYR A 35 -5.48 1.40 4.34
CA TYR A 35 -6.70 0.64 4.12
C TYR A 35 -6.41 -0.59 3.26
N ASP A 36 -7.32 -1.55 3.22
CA ASP A 36 -7.31 -2.52 2.15
C ASP A 36 -7.74 -1.88 0.82
N ARG A 37 -6.99 -2.13 -0.26
CA ARG A 37 -7.19 -1.51 -1.57
C ARG A 37 -8.62 -1.61 -2.08
N GLN A 38 -9.24 -2.79 -2.02
CA GLN A 38 -10.58 -2.98 -2.58
C GLN A 38 -11.61 -2.12 -1.84
N ASN A 39 -11.45 -2.03 -0.51
CA ASN A 39 -12.36 -1.28 0.34
C ASN A 39 -12.24 0.23 0.16
N ILE A 40 -11.03 0.77 0.09
CA ILE A 40 -10.85 2.22 -0.13
C ILE A 40 -11.27 2.65 -1.53
N VAL A 41 -10.98 1.85 -2.58
CA VAL A 41 -11.43 2.16 -3.94
C VAL A 41 -12.96 2.22 -4.01
N LYS A 42 -13.63 1.18 -3.50
CA LYS A 42 -15.11 1.11 -3.46
C LYS A 42 -15.73 2.25 -2.62
N TRP A 43 -15.03 2.71 -1.59
CA TRP A 43 -15.47 3.87 -0.81
C TRP A 43 -15.39 5.14 -1.65
N LEU A 44 -14.26 5.39 -2.32
CA LEU A 44 -14.02 6.59 -3.11
C LEU A 44 -14.95 6.72 -4.32
N GLU A 45 -15.40 5.60 -4.89
CA GLU A 45 -16.44 5.58 -5.93
C GLU A 45 -17.77 6.17 -5.47
N LYS A 46 -18.06 6.12 -4.16
CA LYS A 46 -19.31 6.62 -3.58
C LYS A 46 -19.14 7.96 -2.88
N VAL A 47 -18.04 8.11 -2.16
CA VAL A 47 -17.74 9.24 -1.28
C VAL A 47 -16.27 9.61 -1.46
N PRO A 48 -15.94 10.67 -2.22
CA PRO A 48 -14.57 11.09 -2.51
C PRO A 48 -13.94 11.83 -1.31
N SER A 49 -13.90 11.17 -0.15
CA SER A 49 -13.30 11.66 1.08
C SER A 49 -12.66 10.53 1.88
N CYS A 50 -11.69 10.86 2.72
CA CYS A 50 -11.07 9.90 3.62
C CYS A 50 -12.10 9.41 4.67
N PRO A 51 -12.30 8.08 4.82
CA PRO A 51 -13.29 7.54 5.77
C PRO A 51 -13.06 7.97 7.22
N VAL A 52 -11.80 8.20 7.61
CA VAL A 52 -11.42 8.50 8.99
C VAL A 52 -11.31 10.02 9.22
N THR A 53 -10.49 10.72 8.44
CA THR A 53 -10.25 12.16 8.66
C THR A 53 -11.34 13.05 8.07
N LYS A 54 -12.23 12.49 7.24
CA LYS A 54 -13.28 13.19 6.49
C LYS A 54 -12.76 14.25 5.53
N GLN A 55 -11.45 14.34 5.32
CA GLN A 55 -10.85 15.28 4.37
C GLN A 55 -11.08 14.83 2.93
N PRO A 56 -11.17 15.76 1.96
CA PRO A 56 -11.30 15.42 0.55
C PRO A 56 -10.19 14.45 0.11
N LEU A 57 -10.59 13.39 -0.57
CA LEU A 57 -9.69 12.39 -1.15
C LEU A 57 -10.24 12.04 -2.53
N PRO A 58 -9.71 12.67 -3.59
CA PRO A 58 -10.14 12.41 -4.96
C PRO A 58 -10.02 10.93 -5.35
N LEU A 59 -10.89 10.46 -6.25
CA LEU A 59 -10.89 9.07 -6.72
C LEU A 59 -9.59 8.69 -7.45
N ASP A 60 -9.00 9.65 -8.14
CA ASP A 60 -7.72 9.59 -8.83
C ASP A 60 -6.52 9.80 -7.90
N SER A 61 -6.73 9.88 -6.58
CA SER A 61 -5.62 9.99 -5.63
C SER A 61 -4.69 8.79 -5.71
N ASP A 62 -3.40 9.07 -5.72
CA ASP A 62 -2.37 8.05 -5.67
C ASP A 62 -2.42 7.27 -4.34
N LEU A 63 -2.90 6.02 -4.44
CA LEU A 63 -2.88 5.06 -3.34
C LEU A 63 -1.51 4.38 -3.29
N THR A 64 -0.68 4.78 -2.33
CA THR A 64 0.69 4.27 -2.20
C THR A 64 0.66 2.87 -1.58
N PRO A 65 1.18 1.82 -2.25
CA PRO A 65 1.24 0.48 -1.65
C PRO A 65 2.10 0.45 -0.39
N ASN A 66 1.60 -0.14 0.70
CA ASN A 66 2.36 -0.31 1.94
C ASN A 66 2.99 -1.72 2.00
N HIS A 67 4.12 -1.88 1.31
CA HIS A 67 4.81 -3.16 1.20
C HIS A 67 5.33 -3.71 2.54
N MET A 68 5.75 -2.82 3.45
CA MET A 68 6.25 -3.21 4.77
C MET A 68 5.13 -3.83 5.59
N LEU A 69 3.98 -3.14 5.71
CA LEU A 69 2.83 -3.65 6.45
C LEU A 69 2.31 -4.96 5.85
N ARG A 70 2.28 -5.08 4.52
CA ARG A 70 1.92 -6.33 3.85
C ARG A 70 2.82 -7.49 4.25
N ARG A 71 4.14 -7.28 4.32
CA ARG A 71 5.10 -8.32 4.77
C ARG A 71 4.87 -8.69 6.23
N LEU A 72 4.61 -7.72 7.10
CA LEU A 72 4.34 -7.97 8.52
C LEU A 72 3.07 -8.80 8.70
N ILE A 73 1.97 -8.43 8.01
CA ILE A 73 0.72 -9.19 8.02
C ILE A 73 0.98 -10.63 7.56
N GLN A 74 1.70 -10.81 6.45
CA GLN A 74 2.03 -12.13 5.93
C GLN A 74 2.86 -12.97 6.90
N HIS A 75 3.87 -12.37 7.53
CA HIS A 75 4.69 -13.03 8.53
C HIS A 75 3.83 -13.48 9.72
N TRP A 76 3.01 -12.58 10.25
CA TRP A 76 2.10 -12.87 11.35
C TRP A 76 1.12 -14.00 11.01
N CYS A 77 0.57 -14.02 9.79
CA CYS A 77 -0.29 -15.12 9.34
C CYS A 77 0.45 -16.46 9.28
N VAL A 78 1.74 -16.47 8.90
CA VAL A 78 2.55 -17.69 8.89
C VAL A 78 2.82 -18.19 10.30
N GLU A 79 3.19 -17.29 11.22
CA GLU A 79 3.47 -17.65 12.61
C GLU A 79 2.24 -18.19 13.36
N ASN A 80 1.04 -17.74 12.97
CA ASN A 80 -0.21 -18.13 13.61
C ASN A 80 -1.01 -19.17 12.80
N GLU A 81 -0.43 -19.78 11.76
CA GLU A 81 -1.10 -20.76 10.91
C GLU A 81 -1.59 -21.98 11.70
N THR A 82 -0.79 -22.49 12.63
CA THR A 82 -1.13 -23.64 13.48
C THR A 82 -2.27 -23.35 14.45
N ARG A 83 -2.60 -22.07 14.65
CA ARG A 83 -3.69 -21.61 15.51
C ARG A 83 -4.97 -21.30 14.70
N GLY A 84 -4.98 -21.58 13.40
CA GLY A 84 -6.15 -21.41 12.53
C GLY A 84 -6.16 -20.13 11.69
N VAL A 85 -5.09 -19.34 11.69
CA VAL A 85 -4.98 -18.15 10.84
C VAL A 85 -4.70 -18.53 9.39
N VAL A 86 -5.54 -18.05 8.47
CA VAL A 86 -5.37 -18.28 7.03
C VAL A 86 -4.24 -17.42 6.47
N ARG A 87 -3.36 -18.03 5.67
CA ARG A 87 -2.33 -17.30 4.93
C ARG A 87 -2.92 -16.35 3.89
N ILE A 88 -2.49 -15.11 3.91
CA ILE A 88 -2.80 -14.13 2.87
C ILE A 88 -1.77 -14.25 1.75
N SER A 89 -2.19 -14.78 0.61
CA SER A 89 -1.36 -14.81 -0.59
C SER A 89 -1.11 -13.41 -1.13
N THR A 90 0.11 -13.17 -1.59
CA THR A 90 0.48 -11.94 -2.30
C THR A 90 -0.37 -11.88 -3.57
N PRO A 91 -1.31 -10.91 -3.77
CA PRO A 91 -1.87 -10.68 -5.10
C PRO A 91 -0.70 -10.54 -6.07
N ARG A 92 -0.62 -11.50 -7.02
CA ARG A 92 0.32 -11.43 -8.13
C ARG A 92 -0.06 -10.16 -8.87
N VAL A 93 0.81 -9.15 -8.84
CA VAL A 93 0.74 -8.11 -9.87
C VAL A 93 0.81 -8.91 -11.18
N PRO A 94 -0.21 -8.86 -12.06
CA PRO A 94 0.00 -9.35 -13.40
C PRO A 94 1.29 -8.67 -13.86
N PRO A 95 2.28 -9.38 -14.42
CA PRO A 95 3.27 -8.68 -15.22
C PRO A 95 2.47 -8.08 -16.38
N GLY A 96 1.90 -6.88 -16.16
CA GLY A 96 1.68 -5.94 -17.24
C GLY A 96 3.00 -5.94 -17.96
N LYS A 97 2.98 -6.15 -19.28
CA LYS A 97 4.17 -6.22 -20.11
C LYS A 97 4.93 -4.90 -19.95
N LEU A 98 5.77 -4.82 -18.93
CA LEU A 98 6.76 -3.77 -18.78
C LEU A 98 7.75 -4.09 -19.86
N ASN A 99 7.61 -3.41 -21.00
CA ASN A 99 8.65 -3.42 -22.00
C ASN A 99 9.80 -2.59 -21.45
N VAL A 100 10.58 -3.20 -20.55
CA VAL A 100 11.73 -2.58 -19.88
C VAL A 100 12.69 -1.97 -20.90
N VAL A 101 12.72 -2.53 -22.11
CA VAL A 101 13.51 -2.03 -23.24
C VAL A 101 13.02 -0.67 -23.75
N GLU A 102 11.72 -0.43 -23.82
CA GLU A 102 11.12 0.85 -24.24
C GLU A 102 11.44 1.96 -23.24
N GLU A 103 11.32 1.63 -21.95
CA GLU A 103 11.52 2.56 -20.83
C GLU A 103 13.00 2.95 -20.69
N ILE A 104 13.91 1.97 -20.82
CA ILE A 104 15.36 2.21 -20.87
C ILE A 104 15.75 3.06 -22.10
N LYS A 105 15.09 2.87 -23.24
CA LYS A 105 15.32 3.70 -24.44
C LYS A 105 14.91 5.16 -24.19
N ASN A 106 13.82 5.39 -23.48
CA ASN A 106 13.35 6.73 -23.15
C ASN A 106 14.28 7.44 -22.17
N LEU A 107 14.86 6.72 -21.19
CA LEU A 107 15.86 7.29 -20.27
C LEU A 107 17.14 7.76 -20.99
N LYS A 108 17.56 7.06 -22.05
CA LYS A 108 18.73 7.47 -22.85
C LYS A 108 18.50 8.74 -23.67
N LYS A 109 17.25 9.08 -23.99
CA LYS A 109 16.92 10.32 -24.71
C LYS A 109 17.11 11.57 -23.84
N PHE A 110 16.89 11.45 -22.53
CA PHE A 110 17.09 12.56 -21.58
C PHE A 110 18.57 12.92 -21.35
N GLY A 111 19.51 12.03 -21.72
CA GLY A 111 20.95 12.26 -21.54
C GLY A 111 21.63 13.07 -22.66
N GLN A 112 20.91 13.49 -23.71
CA GLN A 112 21.50 14.17 -24.88
C GLN A 112 21.11 15.65 -25.06
N GLU A 113 20.24 16.21 -24.20
CA GLU A 113 19.98 17.65 -24.16
C GLU A 113 20.49 18.24 -22.84
N GLY A 114 21.81 18.36 -22.73
CA GLY A 114 22.48 18.79 -21.51
C GLY A 114 23.78 19.55 -21.75
N THR A 115 23.72 20.64 -22.55
CA THR A 115 24.73 21.70 -22.44
C THR A 115 24.06 23.08 -22.47
N SER A 116 23.62 23.55 -21.30
CA SER A 116 23.89 24.95 -20.91
C SER A 116 23.74 25.11 -19.40
N PRO A 117 24.66 25.82 -18.73
CA PRO A 117 24.67 25.92 -17.28
C PRO A 117 23.64 26.96 -16.84
N VAL A 118 22.69 26.57 -16.00
CA VAL A 118 21.93 27.52 -15.18
C VAL A 118 22.16 27.16 -13.72
N ILE A 119 23.02 27.95 -13.10
CA ILE A 119 23.24 27.96 -11.66
C ILE A 119 21.95 28.49 -11.04
N SER A 120 21.30 27.73 -10.16
CA SER A 120 20.46 28.34 -9.13
C SER A 120 20.44 27.47 -7.88
N ASN A 121 21.01 28.04 -6.83
CA ASN A 121 20.80 27.73 -5.42
C ASN A 121 19.34 27.38 -5.15
N TYR A 122 19.07 26.34 -4.34
CA TYR A 122 18.43 26.48 -3.02
C TYR A 122 18.33 25.10 -2.33
N ALA A 123 18.98 25.02 -1.16
CA ALA A 123 18.65 24.26 0.05
C ALA A 123 18.30 22.76 -0.03
N VAL A 124 19.25 21.94 0.44
CA VAL A 124 19.00 20.63 1.07
C VAL A 124 18.49 20.90 2.49
N CYS A 125 17.27 20.49 2.82
CA CYS A 125 16.80 20.41 4.20
C CYS A 125 17.05 19.00 4.74
N PHE A 126 17.82 18.91 5.82
CA PHE A 126 18.00 17.72 6.66
C PHE A 126 16.72 17.40 7.45
#